data_AF-A0A971J6R6-F1
#
_entry.id   AF-A0A971J6R6-F1
#
_cell.length_a   1.000
_cell.length_b   1.000
_cell.length_c   1.000
_cell.angle_alpha   90.00
_cell.angle_beta   90.00
_cell.angle_gamma   90.00
#
_symmetry.space_group_name_H-M   'P 1'
#
loop_
_entity.id
_entity.type
_entity.pdbx_description
1 polymer ?
#
loop_
_entity_poly.entity_id
_entity_poly.type
_entity_poly.pdbx_seq_one_letter_code
_entity_poly.pdbx_strand_id
1 'polypeptide(L)'
;MRPLRLVMTAFGPYAGTQVIDFTELGDRTLFLIHGPTGAGKTTLLDAMCFALYGDTSGAERDARQMRSHHADPTTMTEVTFDFALGNEIYRVRRSPEQERPKQRGEGTTTQPASATLWRRTGLLDPVAEGTVLASKVGKVNEEIERLLGFKSSEFRQVVILPQGQFRKLLTADSKERQEILETLFHTELYRRIEEALRQAAGAVRKEVERAREERAWLLREAAAGSRAELEERLRLHEQELVRVSEELTRTALAVEKAQTELNAGQQAKEKLEEKGRAGAILAELEAMAPEIDARRQQLRRAQQAASLVDAENSVKVRQKEVEDAARILAEKEHELQQVMVRVQAAREQLVSESGKE
;
A
#
# COMPACT_ATOMS: atom_id res chain seq x y z
N MET A 1 -5.18 61.32 6.28
CA MET A 1 -6.51 61.78 6.71
C MET A 1 -6.42 63.23 7.15
N ARG A 2 -7.37 64.10 6.74
CA ARG A 2 -7.41 65.52 7.13
C ARG A 2 -8.74 65.82 7.85
N PRO A 3 -8.75 66.34 9.10
CA PRO A 3 -9.98 66.76 9.77
C PRO A 3 -10.57 67.96 9.04
N LEU A 4 -11.89 67.99 8.88
CA LEU A 4 -12.63 69.11 8.26
C LEU A 4 -13.51 69.80 9.29
N ARG A 5 -14.31 69.03 10.03
CA ARG A 5 -15.22 69.59 11.03
C ARG A 5 -15.46 68.59 12.15
N LEU A 6 -15.45 69.05 13.39
CA LEU A 6 -15.79 68.26 14.57
C LEU A 6 -16.92 68.95 15.32
N VAL A 7 -18.03 68.24 15.52
CA VAL A 7 -19.17 68.68 16.32
C VAL A 7 -19.31 67.74 17.50
N MET A 8 -19.34 68.28 18.71
CA MET A 8 -19.50 67.51 19.94
C MET A 8 -20.64 68.10 20.73
N THR A 9 -21.56 67.27 21.22
CA THR A 9 -22.67 67.69 22.08
C THR A 9 -22.65 66.84 23.35
N ALA A 10 -22.76 67.47 24.52
CA ALA A 10 -22.79 66.81 25.81
C ALA A 10 -21.64 65.80 26.01
N PHE A 11 -20.42 66.16 25.63
CA PHE A 11 -19.25 65.28 25.55
C PHE A 11 -18.06 65.86 26.35
N GLY A 12 -17.54 65.09 27.31
CA GLY A 12 -16.48 65.47 28.24
C GLY A 12 -16.83 66.72 29.04
N PRO A 13 -15.98 67.77 29.07
CA PRO A 13 -16.29 69.01 29.77
C PRO A 13 -17.28 69.91 29.03
N TYR A 14 -17.66 69.56 27.79
CA TYR A 14 -18.56 70.37 26.96
C TYR A 14 -20.02 69.94 27.17
N ALA A 15 -20.76 70.71 27.97
CA ALA A 15 -22.18 70.45 28.26
C ALA A 15 -23.09 70.72 27.04
N GLY A 16 -22.81 71.79 26.30
CA GLY A 16 -23.55 72.17 25.09
C GLY A 16 -22.92 71.61 23.81
N THR A 17 -23.44 72.08 22.67
CA THR A 17 -22.87 71.79 21.35
C THR A 17 -21.66 72.68 21.09
N GLN A 18 -20.53 72.09 20.74
CA GLN A 18 -19.31 72.75 20.33
C GLN A 18 -18.97 72.34 18.90
N VAL A 19 -18.65 73.32 18.07
CA VAL A 19 -18.30 73.13 16.67
C VAL A 19 -16.90 73.65 16.45
N ILE A 20 -16.02 72.80 15.92
CA ILE A 20 -14.68 73.16 15.49
C ILE A 20 -14.63 72.95 13.99
N ASP A 21 -14.46 74.06 13.27
CA ASP A 21 -14.28 74.05 11.83
C ASP A 21 -12.78 74.12 11.51
N PHE A 22 -12.22 73.01 11.07
CA PHE A 22 -10.81 72.94 10.68
C PHE A 22 -10.57 73.54 9.28
N THR A 23 -11.63 73.79 8.50
CA THR A 23 -11.49 74.41 7.18
C THR A 23 -11.10 75.89 7.27
N GLU A 24 -11.38 76.54 8.40
CA GLU A 24 -10.91 77.90 8.71
C GLU A 24 -9.37 78.01 8.74
N LEU A 25 -8.67 76.89 8.96
CA LEU A 25 -7.21 76.84 8.95
C LEU A 25 -6.62 76.93 7.53
N GLY A 26 -7.45 76.79 6.48
CA GLY A 26 -7.02 76.79 5.08
C GLY A 26 -6.00 75.69 4.78
N ASP A 27 -4.89 76.06 4.14
CA ASP A 27 -3.81 75.14 3.75
C ASP A 27 -2.75 74.95 4.86
N ARG A 28 -2.97 75.49 6.05
CA ARG A 28 -2.02 75.36 7.17
C ARG A 28 -2.03 73.93 7.69
N THR A 29 -0.86 73.29 7.66
CA THR A 29 -0.68 71.91 8.14
C THR A 29 -0.36 71.80 9.63
N LEU A 30 -0.04 72.92 10.28
CA LEU A 30 0.30 73.00 11.70
C LEU A 30 -0.59 74.03 12.40
N PHE A 31 -1.21 73.63 13.50
CA PHE A 31 -2.01 74.49 14.38
C PHE A 31 -1.79 74.08 15.84
N LEU A 32 -2.09 75.00 16.76
CA LEU A 32 -1.92 74.80 18.20
C LEU A 32 -3.27 74.87 18.90
N ILE A 33 -3.60 73.83 19.67
CA ILE A 33 -4.70 73.86 20.63
C ILE A 33 -4.12 74.23 21.99
N HIS A 34 -4.33 75.47 22.43
CA HIS A 34 -3.84 75.97 23.72
C HIS A 34 -4.99 76.21 24.72
N GLY A 35 -4.67 76.19 26.02
CA GLY A 35 -5.63 76.42 27.09
C GLY A 35 -5.14 75.84 28.42
N PRO A 36 -5.78 76.17 29.56
CA PRO A 36 -5.39 75.64 30.87
C PRO A 36 -5.59 74.11 30.97
N THR A 37 -4.91 73.48 31.92
CA THR A 37 -5.14 72.06 32.24
C THR A 37 -6.60 71.85 32.64
N GLY A 38 -7.24 70.80 32.12
CA GLY A 38 -8.67 70.54 32.35
C GLY A 38 -9.64 71.24 31.38
N ALA A 39 -9.16 72.13 30.50
CA ALA A 39 -10.01 72.83 29.52
C ALA A 39 -10.60 71.95 28.39
N GLY A 40 -10.40 70.62 28.42
CA GLY A 40 -10.95 69.73 27.39
C GLY A 40 -10.11 69.59 26.11
N LYS A 41 -8.83 69.98 26.12
CA LYS A 41 -7.92 69.81 24.97
C LYS A 41 -7.82 68.35 24.52
N THR A 42 -7.56 67.45 25.47
CA THR A 42 -7.51 65.99 25.22
C THR A 42 -8.88 65.48 24.75
N THR A 43 -9.97 66.07 25.23
CA THR A 43 -11.32 65.69 24.82
C THR A 43 -11.58 65.89 23.33
N LEU A 44 -10.91 66.86 22.69
CA LEU A 44 -11.00 67.04 21.24
C LEU A 44 -10.42 65.83 20.48
N LEU A 45 -9.28 65.31 20.97
CA LEU A 45 -8.66 64.10 20.42
C LEU A 45 -9.52 62.87 20.74
N ASP A 46 -10.06 62.79 21.96
CA ASP A 46 -10.99 61.73 22.36
C ASP A 46 -12.24 61.71 21.49
N ALA A 47 -12.78 62.87 21.12
CA ALA A 47 -13.96 62.99 20.28
C ALA A 47 -13.69 62.51 18.86
N MET A 48 -12.53 62.85 18.27
CA MET A 48 -12.13 62.33 16.96
C MET A 48 -11.94 60.81 16.97
N CYS A 49 -11.23 60.27 17.98
CA CYS A 49 -11.09 58.82 18.16
C CYS A 49 -12.45 58.14 18.35
N PHE A 50 -13.31 58.73 19.18
CA PHE A 50 -14.62 58.18 19.47
C PHE A 50 -15.48 58.17 18.21
N ALA A 51 -15.51 59.25 17.45
CA ALA A 51 -16.26 59.33 16.20
C ALA A 51 -15.79 58.28 15.19
N LEU A 52 -14.48 58.03 15.08
CA LEU A 52 -13.93 57.06 14.13
C LEU A 52 -14.13 55.61 14.58
N TYR A 53 -13.75 55.27 15.80
CA TYR A 53 -13.61 53.88 16.27
C TYR A 53 -14.59 53.47 17.39
N GLY A 54 -15.22 54.45 18.04
CA GLY A 54 -16.05 54.21 19.22
C GLY A 54 -15.27 54.19 20.53
N ASP A 55 -13.96 54.46 20.51
CA ASP A 55 -13.12 54.47 21.70
C ASP A 55 -12.45 55.84 21.95
N THR A 56 -11.93 56.11 23.16
CA THR A 56 -11.24 57.38 23.50
C THR A 56 -9.78 57.41 23.05
N SER A 57 -9.08 58.55 23.08
CA SER A 57 -7.69 58.63 22.58
C SER A 57 -6.66 57.95 23.49
N GLY A 58 -6.92 57.89 24.80
CA GLY A 58 -6.02 57.28 25.79
C GLY A 58 -6.27 55.80 26.09
N ALA A 59 -7.37 55.20 25.60
CA ALA A 59 -7.83 53.86 25.94
C ALA A 59 -8.18 53.61 27.43
N GLU A 60 -7.99 54.58 28.31
CA GLU A 60 -8.24 54.47 29.75
C GLU A 60 -9.71 54.72 30.14
N ARG A 61 -10.46 55.43 29.29
CA ARG A 61 -11.86 55.80 29.53
C ARG A 61 -12.79 55.11 28.54
N ASP A 62 -13.87 54.54 29.06
CA ASP A 62 -14.96 54.02 28.24
C ASP A 62 -15.71 55.20 27.59
N ALA A 63 -16.14 55.05 26.35
CA ALA A 63 -16.96 56.02 25.65
C ALA A 63 -18.24 56.42 26.42
N ARG A 64 -18.82 55.50 27.22
CA ARG A 64 -19.97 55.79 28.09
C ARG A 64 -19.65 56.84 29.15
N GLN A 65 -18.41 56.87 29.63
CA GLN A 65 -17.93 57.82 30.63
C GLN A 65 -17.64 59.20 30.04
N MET A 66 -17.75 59.36 28.72
CA MET A 66 -17.53 60.64 28.04
C MET A 66 -18.79 61.50 27.99
N ARG A 67 -19.95 61.07 28.51
CA ARG A 67 -21.10 61.97 28.68
C ARG A 67 -20.77 63.07 29.68
N SER A 68 -21.05 64.32 29.33
CA SER A 68 -20.85 65.45 30.24
C SER A 68 -21.85 65.42 31.40
N HIS A 69 -21.36 65.49 32.64
CA HIS A 69 -22.21 65.56 33.83
C HIS A 69 -22.96 66.90 33.98
N HIS A 70 -22.53 67.92 33.25
CA HIS A 70 -23.15 69.25 33.24
C HIS A 70 -24.18 69.43 32.12
N ALA A 71 -24.36 68.42 31.26
CA ALA A 71 -25.35 68.48 30.19
C ALA A 71 -26.77 68.23 30.72
N ASP A 72 -27.74 68.89 30.11
CA ASP A 72 -29.15 68.64 30.39
C ASP A 72 -29.48 67.14 30.16
N PRO A 73 -30.24 66.48 31.07
CA PRO A 73 -30.61 65.08 30.92
C PRO A 73 -31.30 64.75 29.58
N THR A 74 -31.99 65.71 28.98
CA THR A 74 -32.67 65.57 27.68
C THR A 74 -31.74 65.73 26.48
N THR A 75 -30.56 66.33 26.67
CA THR A 75 -29.57 66.51 25.61
C THR A 75 -28.81 65.22 25.37
N MET A 76 -28.85 64.74 24.13
CA MET A 76 -28.12 63.54 23.72
C MET A 76 -26.63 63.82 23.56
N THR A 77 -25.82 62.92 24.09
CA THR A 77 -24.38 62.90 23.81
C THR A 77 -24.15 62.36 22.41
N GLU A 78 -23.51 63.14 21.55
CA GLU A 78 -23.23 62.79 20.17
C GLU A 78 -21.96 63.48 19.68
N VAL A 79 -21.21 62.81 18.82
CA VAL A 79 -20.08 63.38 18.10
C VAL A 79 -20.25 63.15 16.60
N THR A 80 -20.14 64.23 15.83
CA THR A 80 -20.07 64.18 14.36
C THR A 80 -18.70 64.65 13.91
N PHE A 81 -18.03 63.85 13.08
CA PHE A 81 -16.70 64.17 12.56
C PHE A 81 -16.68 64.04 11.04
N ASP A 82 -16.32 65.14 10.38
CA ASP A 82 -16.11 65.23 8.95
C ASP A 82 -14.60 65.21 8.68
N PHE A 83 -14.17 64.34 7.77
CA PHE A 83 -12.75 64.20 7.41
C PHE A 83 -12.57 63.87 5.93
N ALA A 84 -11.40 64.19 5.39
CA ALA A 84 -11.00 63.87 4.03
C ALA A 84 -9.94 62.76 3.98
N LEU A 85 -10.08 61.87 3.00
CA LEU A 85 -9.08 60.87 2.59
C LEU A 85 -8.77 61.07 1.11
N GLY A 86 -7.63 61.72 0.82
CA GLY A 86 -7.36 62.19 -0.54
C GLY A 86 -8.45 63.17 -0.99
N ASN A 87 -9.13 62.84 -2.09
CA ASN A 87 -10.21 63.67 -2.65
C ASN A 87 -11.61 63.30 -2.13
N GLU A 88 -11.71 62.27 -1.30
CA GLU A 88 -12.98 61.76 -0.77
C GLU A 88 -13.29 62.38 0.59
N ILE A 89 -14.55 62.75 0.80
CA ILE A 89 -15.02 63.35 2.06
C ILE A 89 -16.00 62.40 2.73
N TYR A 90 -15.83 62.20 4.03
CA TYR A 90 -16.66 61.33 4.84
C TYR A 90 -17.19 62.08 6.06
N ARG A 91 -18.36 61.66 6.53
CA ARG A 91 -18.94 62.07 7.81
C ARG A 91 -19.21 60.82 8.63
N VAL A 92 -18.79 60.83 9.89
CA VAL A 92 -19.19 59.81 10.85
C VAL A 92 -19.90 60.48 12.01
N ARG A 93 -21.07 59.95 12.38
CA ARG A 93 -21.85 60.40 13.54
C ARG A 93 -22.02 59.24 14.49
N ARG A 94 -21.69 59.44 15.76
CA ARG A 94 -21.78 58.42 16.80
C ARG A 94 -22.37 58.98 18.08
N SER A 95 -23.18 58.14 18.71
CA SER A 95 -23.70 58.37 20.05
C SER A 95 -23.36 57.16 20.92
N PRO A 96 -22.79 57.35 22.11
CA PRO A 96 -22.51 56.25 23.02
C PRO A 96 -23.82 55.68 23.57
N GLU A 97 -23.73 54.50 24.17
CA GLU A 97 -24.81 54.02 25.03
C GLU A 97 -24.97 54.99 26.19
N GLN A 98 -26.20 55.48 26.39
CA GLN A 98 -26.49 56.52 27.38
C GLN A 98 -27.90 56.39 27.93
N GLU A 99 -28.10 56.84 29.16
CA GLU A 99 -29.44 56.98 29.72
C GLU A 99 -30.10 58.27 29.22
N ARG A 100 -31.37 58.16 28.84
CA ARG A 100 -32.21 59.32 28.52
C ARG A 100 -33.50 59.29 29.34
N PRO A 101 -34.10 60.45 29.66
CA PRO A 101 -35.45 60.51 30.22
C PRO A 101 -36.46 59.79 29.32
N LYS A 102 -37.40 59.05 29.93
CA LYS A 102 -38.48 58.43 29.17
C LYS A 102 -39.35 59.49 28.52
N GLN A 103 -39.80 59.24 27.27
CA GLN A 103 -40.75 60.13 26.59
C GLN A 103 -42.13 60.14 27.25
N ARG A 104 -42.46 59.12 28.06
CA ARG A 104 -43.70 58.99 28.82
C ARG A 104 -43.41 58.34 30.18
N GLY A 105 -43.95 58.91 31.25
CA GLY A 105 -43.76 58.45 32.64
C GLY A 105 -42.47 58.96 33.29
N GLU A 106 -42.27 58.62 34.56
CA GLU A 106 -41.08 58.98 35.34
C GLU A 106 -39.93 57.98 35.12
N GLY A 107 -38.68 58.46 35.25
CA GLY A 107 -37.45 57.66 35.15
C GLY A 107 -36.72 57.72 33.80
N THR A 108 -35.63 56.97 33.69
CA THR A 108 -34.72 56.92 32.53
C THR A 108 -34.88 55.62 31.72
N THR A 109 -34.41 55.62 30.48
CA THR A 109 -34.29 54.45 29.61
C THR A 109 -32.94 54.45 28.91
N THR A 110 -32.35 53.27 28.74
CA THR A 110 -31.06 53.12 28.07
C THR A 110 -31.25 53.21 26.55
N GLN A 111 -30.59 54.18 25.93
CA GLN A 111 -30.44 54.24 24.49
C GLN A 111 -29.16 53.48 24.10
N PRO A 112 -29.25 52.49 23.18
CA PRO A 112 -28.06 51.78 22.71
C PRO A 112 -27.15 52.71 21.91
N ALA A 113 -25.86 52.37 21.88
CA ALA A 113 -24.90 53.06 21.03
C ALA A 113 -25.31 53.00 19.56
N SER A 114 -25.10 54.10 18.84
CA SER A 114 -25.39 54.21 17.41
C SER A 114 -24.20 54.80 16.67
N ALA A 115 -24.04 54.41 15.41
CA ALA A 115 -23.04 54.94 14.52
C ALA A 115 -23.56 54.94 13.10
N THR A 116 -23.28 55.98 12.34
CA THR A 116 -23.53 55.99 10.90
C THR A 116 -22.40 56.72 10.19
N LEU A 117 -22.00 56.18 9.05
CA LEU A 117 -20.94 56.68 8.19
C LEU A 117 -21.54 57.01 6.83
N TRP A 118 -21.24 58.20 6.35
CA TRP A 118 -21.68 58.69 5.05
C TRP A 118 -20.48 59.09 4.19
N ARG A 119 -20.63 58.91 2.89
CA ARG A 119 -19.80 59.52 1.85
C ARG A 119 -20.43 60.85 1.44
N ARG A 120 -19.62 61.91 1.45
CA ARG A 120 -20.04 63.30 1.18
C ARG A 120 -19.25 63.95 0.04
N THR A 121 -18.46 63.17 -0.70
CA THR A 121 -17.72 63.65 -1.87
C THR A 121 -18.64 64.33 -2.87
N GLY A 122 -18.30 65.57 -3.25
CA GLY A 122 -19.09 66.38 -4.18
C GLY A 122 -20.25 67.17 -3.56
N LEU A 123 -20.46 67.10 -2.24
CA LEU A 123 -21.46 67.92 -1.55
C LEU A 123 -20.84 69.22 -1.05
N LEU A 124 -21.45 70.35 -1.43
CA LEU A 124 -21.04 71.69 -0.98
C LEU A 124 -21.81 72.15 0.27
N ASP A 125 -23.01 71.61 0.50
CA ASP A 125 -23.82 71.96 1.67
C ASP A 125 -23.30 71.24 2.93
N PRO A 126 -22.89 71.98 3.99
CA PRO A 126 -22.45 71.39 5.26
C PRO A 126 -23.53 70.57 5.99
N VAL A 127 -24.81 70.79 5.68
CA VAL A 127 -25.95 70.12 6.34
C VAL A 127 -26.30 68.81 5.64
N ALA A 128 -26.07 68.68 4.33
CA ALA A 128 -26.36 67.47 3.58
C ALA A 128 -25.56 66.25 4.10
N GLU A 129 -26.24 65.20 4.54
CA GLU A 129 -25.61 64.02 5.15
C GLU A 129 -24.85 63.14 4.13
N GLY A 130 -25.32 63.08 2.88
CA GLY A 130 -24.71 62.29 1.81
C GLY A 130 -25.16 60.84 1.75
N THR A 131 -24.38 59.98 1.08
CA THR A 131 -24.74 58.57 0.86
C THR A 131 -24.28 57.72 2.04
N VAL A 132 -25.22 57.01 2.69
CA VAL A 132 -24.90 56.08 3.79
C VAL A 132 -24.03 54.94 3.28
N LEU A 133 -22.88 54.73 3.91
CA LEU A 133 -21.99 53.58 3.69
C LEU A 133 -22.24 52.47 4.71
N ALA A 134 -22.48 52.84 5.98
CA ALA A 134 -22.77 51.90 7.07
C ALA A 134 -23.58 52.59 8.18
N SER A 135 -24.47 51.86 8.85
CA SER A 135 -25.38 52.39 9.88
C SER A 135 -25.47 51.58 11.18
N LYS A 136 -24.62 50.55 11.32
CA LYS A 136 -24.48 49.74 12.55
C LYS A 136 -23.08 49.93 13.11
N VAL A 137 -22.94 50.05 14.44
CA VAL A 137 -21.65 50.28 15.13
C VAL A 137 -20.53 49.38 14.61
N GLY A 138 -20.74 48.06 14.59
CA GLY A 138 -19.72 47.12 14.09
C GLY A 138 -19.38 47.32 12.61
N LYS A 139 -20.38 47.58 11.75
CA LYS A 139 -20.16 47.81 10.32
C LYS A 139 -19.47 49.15 10.03
N VAL A 140 -19.74 50.16 10.85
CA VAL A 140 -19.02 51.43 10.77
C VAL A 140 -17.57 51.24 11.21
N ASN A 141 -17.29 50.46 12.27
CA ASN A 141 -15.92 50.14 12.66
C ASN A 141 -15.16 49.43 11.54
N GLU A 142 -15.72 48.34 10.99
CA GLU A 142 -15.13 47.60 9.87
C GLU A 142 -14.82 48.50 8.67
N GLU A 143 -15.76 49.39 8.32
CA GLU A 143 -15.60 50.28 7.18
C GLU A 143 -14.57 51.40 7.44
N ILE A 144 -14.52 51.95 8.66
CA ILE A 144 -13.49 52.91 9.05
C ILE A 144 -12.10 52.27 9.05
N GLU A 145 -11.96 51.06 9.59
CA GLU A 145 -10.70 50.29 9.55
C GLU A 145 -10.27 50.03 8.11
N ARG A 146 -11.21 49.68 7.22
CA ARG A 146 -10.95 49.49 5.79
C ARG A 146 -10.52 50.78 5.09
N LEU A 147 -11.15 51.91 5.41
CA LEU A 147 -10.88 53.21 4.78
C LEU A 147 -9.56 53.82 5.26
N LEU A 148 -9.27 53.73 6.57
CA LEU A 148 -8.06 54.32 7.17
C LEU A 148 -6.86 53.39 7.11
N GLY A 149 -7.07 52.07 7.00
CA GLY A 149 -5.99 51.08 7.02
C GLY A 149 -5.47 50.77 8.43
N PHE A 150 -6.09 51.33 9.47
CA PHE A 150 -5.66 51.20 10.85
C PHE A 150 -6.83 50.79 11.76
N LYS A 151 -6.55 49.90 12.70
CA LYS A 151 -7.40 49.65 13.88
C LYS A 151 -7.31 50.80 14.88
N SER A 152 -8.25 50.85 15.82
CA SER A 152 -8.30 51.86 16.89
C SER A 152 -6.97 52.00 17.65
N SER A 153 -6.35 50.89 18.03
CA SER A 153 -5.06 50.88 18.73
C SER A 153 -3.92 51.46 17.89
N GLU A 154 -3.91 51.16 16.60
CA GLU A 154 -2.86 51.57 15.66
C GLU A 154 -3.00 53.05 15.33
N PHE A 155 -4.23 53.52 15.10
CA PHE A 155 -4.54 54.92 14.89
C PHE A 155 -4.07 55.81 16.06
N ARG A 156 -4.24 55.34 17.31
CA ARG A 156 -3.75 56.02 18.53
C ARG A 156 -2.24 55.98 18.73
N GLN A 157 -1.52 55.12 18.01
CA GLN A 157 -0.06 55.08 18.08
C GLN A 157 0.57 55.96 16.99
N VAL A 158 -0.10 56.05 15.84
CA VAL A 158 0.44 56.65 14.62
C VAL A 158 -0.08 58.07 14.36
N VAL A 159 -1.39 58.31 14.53
CA VAL A 159 -2.05 59.56 14.12
C VAL A 159 -2.23 60.52 15.30
N ILE A 160 -2.55 59.97 16.47
CA ILE A 160 -2.57 60.71 17.73
C ILE A 160 -1.36 60.22 18.52
N LEU A 161 -0.63 61.12 19.16
CA LEU A 161 0.44 60.76 20.11
C LEU A 161 -0.07 61.13 21.50
N PRO A 162 -0.78 60.23 22.21
CA PRO A 162 -1.25 60.52 23.55
C PRO A 162 -0.06 60.86 24.45
N GLN A 163 -0.29 61.80 25.35
CA GLN A 163 0.74 62.25 26.29
C GLN A 163 1.31 61.04 27.05
N GLY A 164 2.62 60.78 26.89
CA GLY A 164 3.33 59.66 27.53
C GLY A 164 3.46 58.37 26.70
N GLN A 165 2.67 58.16 25.63
CA GLN A 165 2.77 56.94 24.81
C GLN A 165 3.93 56.97 23.80
N PHE A 166 4.35 58.15 23.32
CA PHE A 166 5.58 58.27 22.51
C PHE A 166 6.82 57.79 23.27
N ARG A 167 6.86 58.03 24.59
CA ARG A 167 7.93 57.51 25.45
C ARG A 167 7.96 55.98 25.41
N LYS A 168 6.79 55.31 25.41
CA LYS A 168 6.72 53.85 25.29
C LYS A 168 7.32 53.35 23.99
N LEU A 169 7.06 53.99 22.86
CA LEU A 169 7.71 53.64 21.57
C LEU A 169 9.24 53.79 21.64
N LEU A 170 9.74 54.88 22.24
CA LEU A 170 11.18 55.13 22.38
C LEU A 170 11.86 54.17 23.36
N THR A 171 11.14 53.74 24.41
CA THR A 171 11.66 52.85 25.46
C THR A 171 11.31 51.37 25.25
N ALA A 172 10.48 51.05 24.25
CA ALA A 172 10.09 49.69 23.91
C ALA A 172 11.32 48.86 23.57
N ASP A 173 11.29 47.59 23.96
CA ASP A 173 12.32 46.63 23.60
C ASP A 173 12.31 46.36 22.09
N SER A 174 13.35 45.67 21.59
CA SER A 174 13.49 45.44 20.15
C SER A 174 12.31 44.69 19.54
N LYS A 175 11.63 43.82 20.30
CA LYS A 175 10.51 43.01 19.82
C LYS A 175 9.23 43.83 19.77
N GLU A 176 8.90 44.54 20.85
CA GLU A 176 7.75 45.45 20.90
C GLU A 176 7.87 46.55 19.84
N ARG A 177 9.08 47.09 19.65
CA ARG A 177 9.35 48.09 18.60
C ARG A 177 9.17 47.50 17.21
N GLN A 178 9.64 46.28 16.97
CA GLN A 178 9.43 45.59 15.69
C GLN A 178 7.94 45.42 15.40
N GLU A 179 7.14 44.96 16.37
CA GLU A 179 5.69 44.80 16.20
C GLU A 179 5.01 46.14 15.86
N ILE A 180 5.36 47.23 16.54
CA ILE A 180 4.80 48.56 16.24
C ILE A 180 5.19 49.04 14.83
N LEU A 181 6.45 48.83 14.43
CA LEU A 181 6.91 49.23 13.10
C LEU A 181 6.33 48.35 11.98
N GLU A 182 6.15 47.06 12.24
CA GLU A 182 5.50 46.14 11.29
C GLU A 182 4.09 46.62 10.95
N THR A 183 3.34 47.07 11.95
CA THR A 183 2.01 47.62 11.75
C THR A 183 2.00 49.01 11.15
N LEU A 184 2.96 49.87 11.52
CA LEU A 184 3.10 51.19 10.92
C LEU A 184 3.40 51.14 9.41
N PHE A 185 4.25 50.20 8.99
CA PHE A 185 4.69 50.06 7.60
C PHE A 185 3.95 48.97 6.83
N HIS A 186 2.94 48.34 7.45
CA HIS A 186 2.16 47.25 6.87
C HIS A 186 3.03 46.07 6.36
N THR A 187 4.09 45.73 7.11
CA THR A 187 5.03 44.68 6.71
C THR A 187 4.66 43.29 7.24
N GLU A 188 3.48 43.12 7.87
CA GLU A 188 3.02 41.81 8.36
C GLU A 188 2.88 40.77 7.24
N LEU A 189 2.63 41.22 6.02
CA LEU A 189 2.61 40.37 4.84
C LEU A 189 3.93 39.62 4.66
N TYR A 190 5.07 40.30 4.83
CA TYR A 190 6.39 39.69 4.65
C TYR A 190 6.67 38.65 5.73
N ARG A 191 6.29 38.94 6.98
CA ARG A 191 6.40 37.97 8.09
C ARG A 191 5.59 36.69 7.80
N ARG A 192 4.37 36.83 7.27
CA ARG A 192 3.53 35.68 6.89
C ARG A 192 4.15 34.86 5.76
N ILE A 193 4.77 35.50 4.77
CA ILE A 193 5.47 34.83 3.68
C ILE A 193 6.68 34.06 4.24
N GLU A 194 7.49 34.69 5.08
CA GLU A 194 8.66 34.07 5.71
C GLU A 194 8.26 32.83 6.52
N GLU A 195 7.19 32.92 7.31
CA GLU A 195 6.70 31.82 8.13
C GLU A 195 6.19 30.65 7.28
N ALA A 196 5.45 30.93 6.20
CA ALA A 196 5.00 29.91 5.25
C ALA A 196 6.19 29.21 4.55
N LEU A 197 7.19 29.97 4.12
CA LEU A 197 8.41 29.43 3.49
C LEU A 197 9.22 28.58 4.48
N ARG A 198 9.33 29.00 5.74
CA ARG A 198 10.02 28.24 6.79
C ARG A 198 9.32 26.90 7.06
N GLN A 199 8.00 26.89 7.11
CA GLN A 199 7.22 25.65 7.29
C GLN A 199 7.38 24.71 6.10
N ALA A 200 7.27 25.22 4.86
CA ALA A 200 7.47 24.44 3.65
C ALA A 200 8.89 23.84 3.56
N ALA A 201 9.92 24.64 3.82
CA ALA A 201 11.31 24.17 3.85
C ALA A 201 11.54 23.11 4.93
N GLY A 202 10.92 23.27 6.10
CA GLY A 202 10.97 22.29 7.18
C GLY A 202 10.34 20.95 6.81
N ALA A 203 9.21 20.96 6.09
CA ALA A 203 8.56 19.75 5.60
C ALA A 203 9.44 19.00 4.59
N VAL A 204 9.94 19.70 3.56
CA VAL A 204 10.83 19.12 2.54
C VAL A 204 12.10 18.55 3.16
N ARG A 205 12.70 19.25 4.15
CA ARG A 205 13.87 18.73 4.86
C ARG A 205 13.58 17.40 5.56
N LYS A 206 12.42 17.26 6.22
CA LYS A 206 12.03 16.00 6.86
C LYS A 206 11.85 14.86 5.85
N GLU A 207 11.25 15.13 4.71
CA GLU A 207 11.08 14.12 3.64
C GLU A 207 12.43 13.66 3.08
N VAL A 208 13.35 14.59 2.84
CA VAL A 208 14.71 14.27 2.36
C VAL A 208 15.48 13.42 3.38
N GLU A 209 15.41 13.76 4.67
CA GLU A 209 16.07 12.96 5.71
C GLU A 209 15.45 11.55 5.79
N ARG A 210 14.12 11.42 5.75
CA ARG A 210 13.47 10.10 5.72
C ARG A 210 13.90 9.26 4.52
N ALA A 211 13.94 9.85 3.33
CA ALA A 211 14.38 9.16 2.11
C ALA A 211 15.87 8.77 2.17
N ARG A 212 16.71 9.57 2.83
CA ARG A 212 18.12 9.24 3.06
C ARG A 212 18.29 8.08 4.03
N GLU A 213 17.53 8.07 5.12
CA GLU A 213 17.52 6.98 6.09
C GLU A 213 17.05 5.67 5.45
N GLU A 214 15.94 5.72 4.69
CA GLU A 214 15.39 4.58 3.96
C GLU A 214 16.40 4.04 2.93
N ARG A 215 17.03 4.91 2.14
CA ARG A 215 18.10 4.52 1.21
C ARG A 215 19.28 3.87 1.94
N ALA A 216 19.70 4.42 3.08
CA ALA A 216 20.82 3.88 3.84
C ALA A 216 20.48 2.55 4.53
N TRP A 217 19.21 2.32 4.85
CA TRP A 217 18.71 1.04 5.38
C TRP A 217 18.69 -0.02 4.27
N LEU A 218 18.08 0.27 3.11
CA LEU A 218 18.03 -0.64 1.95
C LEU A 218 19.43 -1.06 1.48
N LEU A 219 20.37 -0.11 1.41
CA LEU A 219 21.75 -0.40 1.04
C LEU A 219 22.45 -1.32 2.05
N ARG A 220 22.21 -1.13 3.35
CA ARG A 220 22.74 -2.02 4.40
C ARG A 220 22.14 -3.41 4.33
N GLU A 221 20.83 -3.53 4.12
CA GLU A 221 20.14 -4.82 3.97
C GLU A 221 20.67 -5.59 2.76
N ALA A 222 20.92 -4.90 1.64
CA ALA A 222 21.54 -5.49 0.46
C ALA A 222 23.06 -5.69 0.58
N ALA A 223 23.67 -5.37 1.73
CA ALA A 223 25.11 -5.39 1.98
C ALA A 223 25.93 -4.63 0.91
N ALA A 224 25.41 -3.51 0.42
CA ALA A 224 26.05 -2.66 -0.57
C ALA A 224 26.40 -1.29 0.04
N GLY A 225 27.60 -0.78 -0.21
CA GLY A 225 28.02 0.55 0.23
C GLY A 225 27.44 1.68 -0.61
N SER A 226 26.99 1.38 -1.83
CA SER A 226 26.37 2.36 -2.73
C SER A 226 25.35 1.71 -3.68
N ARG A 227 24.50 2.55 -4.28
CA ARG A 227 23.57 2.12 -5.32
C ARG A 227 24.29 1.51 -6.54
N ALA A 228 25.41 2.12 -6.95
CA ALA A 228 26.19 1.61 -8.08
C ALA A 228 26.77 0.22 -7.79
N GLU A 229 27.24 0.00 -6.55
CA GLU A 229 27.71 -1.32 -6.12
C GLU A 229 26.59 -2.35 -6.09
N LEU A 230 25.39 -1.96 -5.63
CA LEU A 230 24.21 -2.83 -5.67
C LEU A 230 23.82 -3.21 -7.10
N GLU A 231 23.82 -2.25 -8.02
CA GLU A 231 23.50 -2.47 -9.45
C GLU A 231 24.52 -3.42 -10.10
N GLU A 232 25.82 -3.26 -9.82
CA GLU A 232 26.85 -4.17 -10.33
C GLU A 232 26.72 -5.58 -9.75
N ARG A 233 26.45 -5.70 -8.43
CA ARG A 233 26.21 -7.01 -7.80
C ARG A 233 24.98 -7.71 -8.38
N LEU A 234 23.89 -6.99 -8.62
CA LEU A 234 22.70 -7.54 -9.25
C LEU A 234 23.06 -8.09 -10.65
N ARG A 235 23.79 -7.32 -11.44
CA ARG A 235 24.24 -7.74 -12.78
C ARG A 235 25.11 -8.99 -12.75
N LEU A 236 26.04 -9.09 -11.79
CA LEU A 236 26.89 -10.27 -11.62
C LEU A 236 26.06 -11.50 -11.23
N HIS A 237 25.12 -11.36 -10.29
CA HIS A 237 24.25 -12.45 -9.89
C HIS A 237 23.30 -12.90 -11.01
N GLU A 238 22.80 -11.98 -11.84
CA GLU A 238 22.01 -12.33 -13.04
C GLU A 238 22.83 -13.17 -14.03
N GLN A 239 24.10 -12.81 -14.26
CA GLN A 239 25.00 -13.58 -15.12
C GLN A 239 25.31 -14.96 -14.53
N GLU A 240 25.57 -15.03 -13.23
CA GLU A 240 25.80 -16.29 -12.52
C GLU A 240 24.57 -17.19 -12.56
N LEU A 241 23.37 -16.63 -12.39
CA LEU A 241 22.11 -17.38 -12.47
C LEU A 241 21.90 -18.00 -13.85
N VAL A 242 22.16 -17.25 -14.92
CA VAL A 242 22.08 -17.79 -16.29
C VAL A 242 23.07 -18.94 -16.46
N ARG A 243 24.32 -18.76 -16.04
CA ARG A 243 25.36 -19.80 -16.14
C ARG A 243 24.97 -21.07 -15.37
N VAL A 244 24.55 -20.94 -14.12
CA VAL A 244 24.16 -22.07 -13.27
C VAL A 244 22.92 -22.76 -13.83
N SER A 245 21.97 -22.00 -14.39
CA SER A 245 20.80 -22.57 -15.06
C SER A 245 21.20 -23.42 -16.27
N GLU A 246 22.12 -22.94 -17.12
CA GLU A 246 22.63 -23.70 -18.27
C GLU A 246 23.38 -24.96 -17.84
N GLU A 247 24.23 -24.87 -16.82
CA GLU A 247 24.93 -26.02 -16.24
C GLU A 247 23.96 -27.06 -15.65
N LEU A 248 22.90 -26.61 -14.97
CA LEU A 248 21.85 -27.46 -14.43
C LEU A 248 21.10 -28.20 -15.55
N THR A 249 20.70 -27.50 -16.62
CA THR A 249 20.04 -28.13 -17.77
C THR A 249 20.94 -29.15 -18.45
N ARG A 250 22.22 -28.84 -18.67
CA ARG A 250 23.18 -29.79 -19.25
C ARG A 250 23.35 -31.03 -18.39
N THR A 251 23.46 -30.85 -17.07
CA THR A 251 23.64 -31.95 -16.12
C THR A 251 22.38 -32.83 -16.07
N ALA A 252 21.18 -32.23 -16.08
CA ALA A 252 19.92 -32.96 -16.12
C ALA A 252 19.81 -33.84 -17.37
N LEU A 253 20.16 -33.30 -18.55
CA LEU A 253 20.18 -34.07 -19.80
C LEU A 253 21.22 -35.20 -19.77
N ALA A 254 22.39 -34.96 -19.18
CA ALA A 254 23.42 -35.99 -19.03
C ALA A 254 22.96 -37.12 -18.09
N VAL A 255 22.27 -36.79 -17.00
CA VAL A 255 21.68 -37.78 -16.07
C VAL A 255 20.59 -38.59 -16.76
N GLU A 256 19.70 -37.95 -17.51
CA GLU A 256 18.66 -38.64 -18.27
C GLU A 256 19.28 -39.62 -19.28
N LYS A 257 20.29 -39.17 -20.04
CA LYS A 257 21.02 -40.02 -20.98
C LYS A 257 21.68 -41.21 -20.26
N ALA A 258 22.42 -40.97 -19.18
CA ALA A 258 23.06 -42.03 -18.41
C ALA A 258 22.04 -43.04 -17.86
N GLN A 259 20.86 -42.58 -17.43
CA GLN A 259 19.78 -43.46 -16.98
C GLN A 259 19.22 -44.31 -18.12
N THR A 260 19.04 -43.74 -19.32
CA THR A 260 18.60 -44.52 -20.50
C THR A 260 19.63 -45.58 -20.90
N GLU A 261 20.92 -45.24 -20.88
CA GLU A 261 22.01 -46.17 -21.17
C GLU A 261 22.10 -47.29 -20.12
N LEU A 262 21.92 -46.95 -18.83
CA LEU A 262 21.87 -47.94 -17.75
C LEU A 262 20.71 -48.92 -17.94
N ASN A 263 19.50 -48.43 -18.23
CA ASN A 263 18.32 -49.26 -18.45
C ASN A 263 18.51 -50.17 -19.69
N ALA A 264 19.08 -49.64 -20.77
CA ALA A 264 19.40 -50.44 -21.95
C ALA A 264 20.45 -51.53 -21.65
N GLY A 265 21.48 -51.19 -20.86
CA GLY A 265 22.48 -52.13 -20.38
C GLY A 265 21.89 -53.25 -19.52
N GLN A 266 20.95 -52.92 -18.63
CA GLN A 266 20.23 -53.91 -17.82
C GLN A 266 19.39 -54.87 -18.68
N GLN A 267 18.63 -54.35 -19.65
CA GLN A 267 17.87 -55.20 -20.58
C GLN A 267 18.79 -56.09 -21.44
N ALA A 268 19.93 -55.57 -21.89
CA ALA A 268 20.91 -56.36 -22.63
C ALA A 268 21.50 -57.48 -21.79
N LYS A 269 21.80 -57.21 -20.51
CA LYS A 269 22.26 -58.21 -19.54
C LYS A 269 21.21 -59.32 -19.34
N GLU A 270 19.94 -58.96 -19.13
CA GLU A 270 18.85 -59.94 -18.99
C GLU A 270 18.72 -60.86 -20.21
N LYS A 271 18.77 -60.29 -21.41
CA LYS A 271 18.75 -61.08 -22.67
C LYS A 271 19.96 -62.00 -22.82
N LEU A 272 21.13 -61.56 -22.41
CA LEU A 272 22.35 -62.40 -22.41
C LEU A 272 22.23 -63.56 -21.41
N GLU A 273 21.70 -63.31 -20.22
CA GLU A 273 21.43 -64.36 -19.24
C GLU A 273 20.37 -65.35 -19.74
N GLU A 274 19.28 -64.87 -20.34
CA GLU A 274 18.25 -65.70 -20.96
C GLU A 274 18.83 -66.57 -22.08
N LYS A 275 19.63 -65.98 -22.98
CA LYS A 275 20.34 -66.72 -24.03
C LYS A 275 21.26 -67.79 -23.43
N GLY A 276 21.97 -67.47 -22.35
CA GLY A 276 22.82 -68.42 -21.62
C GLY A 276 22.02 -69.61 -21.07
N ARG A 277 20.89 -69.35 -20.41
CA ARG A 277 19.99 -70.40 -19.89
C ARG A 277 19.40 -71.25 -21.02
N ALA A 278 18.93 -70.61 -22.09
CA ALA A 278 18.39 -71.31 -23.25
C ALA A 278 19.46 -72.17 -23.94
N GLY A 279 20.71 -71.69 -24.03
CA GLY A 279 21.84 -72.46 -24.54
C GLY A 279 22.17 -73.66 -23.66
N ALA A 280 22.11 -73.53 -22.33
CA ALA A 280 22.32 -74.65 -21.41
C ALA A 280 21.23 -75.72 -21.55
N ILE A 281 19.95 -75.31 -21.64
CA ILE A 281 18.82 -76.22 -21.86
C ILE A 281 18.96 -76.93 -23.22
N LEU A 282 19.33 -76.21 -24.27
CA LEU A 282 19.55 -76.80 -25.59
C LEU A 282 20.65 -77.85 -25.55
N ALA A 283 21.79 -77.56 -24.91
CA ALA A 283 22.88 -78.50 -24.77
C ALA A 283 22.47 -79.76 -23.98
N GLU A 284 21.63 -79.62 -22.95
CA GLU A 284 21.07 -80.75 -22.21
C GLU A 284 20.17 -81.63 -23.10
N LEU A 285 19.27 -81.01 -23.87
CA LEU A 285 18.40 -81.72 -24.81
C LEU A 285 19.19 -82.41 -25.93
N GLU A 286 20.21 -81.75 -26.48
CA GLU A 286 21.11 -82.33 -27.47
C GLU A 286 21.88 -83.52 -26.92
N ALA A 287 22.32 -83.46 -25.65
CA ALA A 287 22.98 -84.58 -24.99
C ALA A 287 22.03 -85.79 -24.76
N MET A 288 20.72 -85.56 -24.63
CA MET A 288 19.72 -86.63 -24.53
C MET A 288 19.35 -87.25 -25.88
N ALA A 289 19.62 -86.57 -27.00
CA ALA A 289 19.23 -87.05 -28.34
C ALA A 289 19.80 -88.45 -28.70
N PRO A 290 21.08 -88.77 -28.44
CA PRO A 290 21.62 -90.11 -28.71
C PRO A 290 20.92 -91.20 -27.91
N GLU A 291 20.55 -90.93 -26.64
CA GLU A 291 19.83 -91.90 -25.80
C GLU A 291 18.41 -92.13 -26.34
N ILE A 292 17.71 -91.05 -26.71
CA ILE A 292 16.37 -91.14 -27.32
C ILE A 292 16.42 -91.94 -28.63
N ASP A 293 17.42 -91.69 -29.48
CA ASP A 293 17.58 -92.42 -30.74
C ASP A 293 17.97 -93.89 -30.52
N ALA A 294 18.79 -94.19 -29.50
CA ALA A 294 19.07 -95.56 -29.09
C ALA A 294 17.80 -96.28 -28.62
N ARG A 295 16.98 -95.64 -27.77
CA ARG A 295 15.68 -96.17 -27.33
C ARG A 295 14.71 -96.38 -28.50
N ARG A 296 14.68 -95.47 -29.48
CA ARG A 296 13.90 -95.64 -30.73
C ARG A 296 14.37 -96.82 -31.56
N GLN A 297 15.68 -97.04 -31.69
CA GLN A 297 16.21 -98.22 -32.38
C GLN A 297 15.88 -99.51 -31.63
N GLN A 298 15.99 -99.51 -30.30
CA GLN A 298 15.61 -100.65 -29.47
C GLN A 298 14.12 -100.97 -29.62
N LEU A 299 13.25 -99.97 -29.60
CA LEU A 299 11.82 -100.13 -29.83
C LEU A 299 11.54 -100.76 -31.21
N ARG A 300 12.21 -100.27 -32.28
CA ARG A 300 12.09 -100.85 -33.61
C ARG A 300 12.49 -102.32 -33.66
N ARG A 301 13.62 -102.67 -33.03
CA ARG A 301 14.08 -104.08 -32.92
C ARG A 301 13.09 -104.93 -32.15
N ALA A 302 12.55 -104.41 -31.03
CA ALA A 302 11.54 -105.11 -30.23
C ALA A 302 10.24 -105.33 -31.02
N GLN A 303 9.78 -104.34 -31.80
CA GLN A 303 8.62 -104.48 -32.68
C GLN A 303 8.85 -105.51 -33.79
N GLN A 304 10.03 -105.51 -34.42
CA GLN A 304 10.40 -106.52 -35.41
C GLN A 304 10.44 -107.93 -34.80
N ALA A 305 11.04 -108.09 -33.61
CA ALA A 305 11.04 -109.37 -32.90
C ALA A 305 9.63 -109.82 -32.52
N ALA A 306 8.78 -108.90 -32.04
CA ALA A 306 7.38 -109.18 -31.72
C ALA A 306 6.60 -109.68 -32.95
N SER A 307 6.87 -109.16 -34.15
CA SER A 307 6.25 -109.63 -35.40
C SER A 307 6.64 -111.07 -35.81
N LEU A 308 7.72 -111.61 -35.23
CA LEU A 308 8.21 -112.96 -35.49
C LEU A 308 7.70 -113.99 -34.47
N VAL A 309 6.99 -113.57 -33.42
CA VAL A 309 6.50 -114.45 -32.35
C VAL A 309 5.56 -115.53 -32.90
N ASP A 310 4.69 -115.19 -33.85
CA ASP A 310 3.79 -116.17 -34.49
C ASP A 310 4.55 -117.20 -35.33
N ALA A 311 5.64 -116.78 -35.99
CA ALA A 311 6.52 -117.66 -36.73
C ALA A 311 7.33 -118.57 -35.79
N GLU A 312 7.87 -118.04 -34.69
CA GLU A 312 8.57 -118.82 -33.67
C GLU A 312 7.65 -119.85 -33.01
N ASN A 313 6.42 -119.46 -32.66
CA ASN A 313 5.41 -120.37 -32.13
C ASN A 313 5.07 -121.47 -33.15
N SER A 314 4.95 -121.12 -34.43
CA SER A 314 4.75 -122.09 -35.50
C SER A 314 5.91 -123.09 -35.58
N VAL A 315 7.17 -122.63 -35.52
CA VAL A 315 8.35 -123.51 -35.52
C VAL A 315 8.37 -124.43 -34.29
N LYS A 316 8.08 -123.92 -33.09
CA LYS A 316 8.01 -124.73 -31.86
C LYS A 316 6.94 -125.81 -31.95
N VAL A 317 5.76 -125.47 -32.49
CA VAL A 317 4.70 -126.46 -32.75
C VAL A 317 5.19 -127.53 -33.71
N ARG A 318 5.84 -127.14 -34.83
CA ARG A 318 6.40 -128.10 -35.79
C ARG A 318 7.52 -128.96 -35.20
N GLN A 319 8.41 -128.41 -34.39
CA GLN A 319 9.45 -129.19 -33.70
C GLN A 319 8.84 -130.22 -32.77
N LYS A 320 7.80 -129.84 -32.01
CA LYS A 320 7.07 -130.78 -31.15
C LYS A 320 6.36 -131.86 -31.96
N GLU A 321 5.75 -131.52 -33.10
CA GLU A 321 5.19 -132.51 -34.05
C GLU A 321 6.26 -133.50 -34.53
N VAL A 322 7.48 -133.03 -34.85
CA VAL A 322 8.59 -133.90 -35.24
C VAL A 322 9.06 -134.80 -34.09
N GLU A 323 9.18 -134.27 -32.87
CA GLU A 323 9.55 -135.05 -31.68
C GLU A 323 8.50 -136.12 -31.36
N ASP A 324 7.21 -135.76 -31.40
CA ASP A 324 6.11 -136.70 -31.20
C ASP A 324 6.08 -137.77 -32.31
N ALA A 325 6.31 -137.38 -33.57
CA ALA A 325 6.43 -138.33 -34.68
C ALA A 325 7.64 -139.27 -34.53
N ALA A 326 8.79 -138.78 -34.06
CA ALA A 326 9.97 -139.59 -33.78
C ALA A 326 9.73 -140.57 -32.63
N ARG A 327 9.01 -140.16 -31.57
CA ARG A 327 8.59 -141.05 -30.48
C ARG A 327 7.66 -142.16 -30.99
N ILE A 328 6.66 -141.80 -31.79
CA ILE A 328 5.73 -142.76 -32.40
C ILE A 328 6.49 -143.74 -33.32
N LEU A 329 7.45 -143.25 -34.10
CA LEU A 329 8.29 -144.11 -34.94
C LEU A 329 9.08 -145.11 -34.11
N ALA A 330 9.72 -144.66 -33.02
CA ALA A 330 10.46 -145.54 -32.12
C ALA A 330 9.56 -146.58 -31.42
N GLU A 331 8.35 -146.20 -31.01
CA GLU A 331 7.34 -147.13 -30.49
C GLU A 331 6.94 -148.17 -31.54
N LYS A 332 6.71 -147.75 -32.79
CA LYS A 332 6.34 -148.65 -33.90
C LYS A 332 7.49 -149.57 -34.30
N GLU A 333 8.73 -149.09 -34.28
CA GLU A 333 9.93 -149.92 -34.48
C GLU A 333 10.10 -150.95 -33.37
N HIS A 334 9.81 -150.58 -32.12
CA HIS A 334 9.83 -151.52 -31.00
C HIS A 334 8.72 -152.58 -31.10
N GLU A 335 7.49 -152.18 -31.47
CA GLU A 335 6.41 -153.13 -31.78
C GLU A 335 6.79 -154.07 -32.93
N LEU A 336 7.40 -153.55 -33.99
CA LEU A 336 7.86 -154.35 -35.13
C LEU A 336 8.90 -155.39 -34.69
N GLN A 337 9.87 -155.00 -33.85
CA GLN A 337 10.84 -155.93 -33.27
C GLN A 337 10.18 -157.01 -32.42
N GLN A 338 9.21 -156.65 -31.57
CA GLN A 338 8.47 -157.63 -30.77
C GLN A 338 7.65 -158.61 -31.63
N VAL A 339 7.03 -158.12 -32.71
CA VAL A 339 6.31 -158.97 -33.67
C VAL A 339 7.29 -159.87 -34.42
N MET A 340 8.46 -159.37 -34.84
CA MET A 340 9.49 -160.19 -35.48
C MET A 340 9.98 -161.31 -34.57
N VAL A 341 10.21 -161.04 -33.29
CA VAL A 341 10.58 -162.09 -32.31
C VAL A 341 9.47 -163.13 -32.16
N ARG A 342 8.20 -162.72 -32.14
CA ARG A 342 7.05 -163.67 -32.11
C ARG A 342 6.95 -164.50 -33.40
N VAL A 343 7.18 -163.90 -34.57
CA VAL A 343 7.18 -164.61 -35.86
C VAL A 343 8.33 -165.62 -35.92
N GLN A 344 9.48 -165.28 -35.36
CA GLN A 344 10.65 -166.15 -35.31
C GLN A 344 10.45 -167.32 -34.34
N ALA A 345 9.86 -167.08 -33.17
CA ALA A 345 9.44 -168.13 -32.24
C ALA A 345 8.36 -169.05 -32.84
N ALA A 346 7.38 -168.50 -33.57
CA ALA A 346 6.37 -169.30 -34.27
C ALA A 346 6.96 -170.15 -35.41
N ARG A 347 8.00 -169.64 -36.11
CA ARG A 347 8.75 -170.41 -37.12
C ARG A 347 9.56 -171.55 -36.50
N GLU A 348 10.16 -171.35 -35.33
CA GLU A 348 10.87 -172.40 -34.60
C GLU A 348 9.91 -173.50 -34.09
N GLN A 349 8.68 -173.12 -33.70
CA GLN A 349 7.61 -174.08 -33.39
C GLN A 349 7.21 -174.95 -34.60
N LEU A 350 7.10 -174.35 -35.79
CA LEU A 350 6.70 -175.05 -37.02
C LEU A 350 7.75 -176.06 -37.52
N VAL A 351 9.05 -175.78 -37.32
CA VAL A 351 10.15 -176.68 -37.71
C VAL A 351 10.28 -177.86 -36.73
N SER A 352 9.83 -177.70 -35.48
CA SER A 352 9.84 -178.79 -34.50
C SER A 352 8.72 -179.84 -34.71
N GLU A 353 7.62 -179.46 -35.38
CA GLU A 353 6.49 -180.36 -35.67
C GLU A 353 6.63 -181.13 -37.00
N SER A 354 7.52 -180.71 -37.91
CA SER A 354 7.64 -181.28 -39.27
C SER A 354 8.77 -182.31 -39.44
N GLY A 355 9.37 -182.79 -38.34
CA GLY A 355 10.49 -183.76 -38.35
C GLY A 355 10.25 -185.06 -37.58
N LYS A 356 9.01 -185.40 -37.22
CA LYS A 356 8.64 -186.69 -36.60
C LYS A 356 7.49 -187.38 -37.36
N GLU A 357 7.80 -187.78 -38.59
CA GLU A 357 7.32 -188.95 -39.34
C GLU A 357 8.41 -189.29 -40.35
#